data_AF-A0A9D1NWT9-F1
#
_entry.id   AF-A0A9D1NWT9-F1
#
_cell.length_a   1.000
_cell.length_b   1.000
_cell.length_c   1.000
_cell.angle_alpha   90.00
_cell.angle_beta   90.00
_cell.angle_gamma   90.00
#
_symmetry.space_group_name_H-M   'P 1'
#
loop_
_entity.id
_entity.type
_entity.pdbx_description
1 polymer ?
#
loop_
_entity_poly.entity_id
_entity_poly.type
_entity_poly.pdbx_seq_one_letter_code
_entity_poly.pdbx_strand_id
1 'polypeptide(L)'
;MISYEPMWKTMKRKGISQYKLLKRGIDHRTLNTLKHGGNITMRTLENICRILDCEAGEVVAFVEDNCVMERVKTGTARSAAAQNDQEGSETAGSDRV
;
A
#
# COMPACT_ATOMS: atom_id res chain seq x y z
N MET A 1 12.04 -15.10 5.03
CA MET A 1 10.94 -15.11 6.01
C MET A 1 10.02 -13.89 5.86
N ILE A 2 8.71 -14.06 6.07
CA ILE A 2 7.73 -12.95 6.11
C ILE A 2 7.73 -12.31 7.50
N SER A 3 7.79 -10.98 7.57
CA SER A 3 7.73 -10.21 8.81
C SER A 3 6.62 -9.17 8.78
N TYR A 4 5.85 -9.09 9.87
CA TYR A 4 4.82 -8.06 10.10
C TYR A 4 5.24 -6.99 11.12
N GLU A 5 6.54 -6.93 11.46
CA GLU A 5 7.10 -5.84 12.27
C GLU A 5 6.74 -4.43 11.77
N PRO A 6 6.77 -4.14 10.45
CA PRO A 6 6.36 -2.84 9.93
C PRO A 6 4.92 -2.47 10.31
N MET A 7 4.00 -3.42 10.26
CA MET A 7 2.59 -3.21 10.62
C MET A 7 2.46 -2.69 12.06
N TRP A 8 3.14 -3.33 13.01
CA TRP A 8 3.07 -2.95 14.42
C TRP A 8 3.68 -1.57 14.68
N LYS A 9 4.76 -1.23 13.96
CA LYS A 9 5.35 0.13 13.99
C LYS A 9 4.38 1.17 13.45
N THR A 10 3.70 0.86 12.35
CA THR A 10 2.67 1.72 11.74
C THR A 10 1.48 1.92 12.67
N MET A 11 1.01 0.88 13.34
CA MET A 11 -0.05 0.99 14.35
C MET A 11 0.34 1.89 15.52
N LYS A 12 1.57 1.74 16.04
CA LYS A 12 2.11 2.60 17.11
C LYS A 12 2.20 4.06 16.66
N ARG A 13 2.75 4.32 15.47
CA ARG A 13 2.87 5.67 14.88
C ARG A 13 1.50 6.34 14.71
N LYS A 14 0.48 5.59 14.32
CA LYS A 14 -0.89 6.10 14.09
C LYS A 14 -1.80 6.05 15.32
N GLY A 15 -1.32 5.56 16.46
CA GLY A 15 -2.14 5.40 17.67
C GLY A 15 -3.32 4.42 17.50
N ILE A 16 -3.17 3.42 16.63
CA ILE A 16 -4.22 2.45 16.34
C ILE A 16 -4.05 1.21 17.23
N SER A 17 -5.07 0.90 18.02
CA SER A 17 -5.09 -0.32 18.84
C SER A 17 -5.50 -1.56 18.04
N GLN A 18 -5.10 -2.74 18.51
CA GLN A 18 -5.54 -4.03 17.95
C GLN A 18 -7.07 -4.16 17.96
N TYR A 19 -7.72 -3.60 18.98
CA TYR A 19 -9.19 -3.57 19.06
C TYR A 19 -9.84 -2.87 17.88
N LYS A 20 -9.23 -1.80 17.34
CA LYS A 20 -9.75 -1.11 16.15
C LYS A 20 -9.74 -2.02 14.91
N LEU A 21 -8.74 -2.89 14.78
CA LEU A 21 -8.69 -3.90 13.71
C LEU A 21 -9.83 -4.90 13.85
N LEU A 22 -10.05 -5.41 15.07
CA LEU A 22 -11.13 -6.35 15.37
C LEU A 22 -12.50 -5.76 15.02
N LYS A 23 -12.74 -4.50 15.42
CA LYS A 23 -14.00 -3.80 15.13
C LYS A 23 -14.21 -3.50 13.64
N ARG A 24 -13.14 -3.46 12.83
CA ARG A 24 -13.20 -3.17 11.39
C ARG A 24 -13.11 -4.42 10.51
N GLY A 25 -13.29 -5.61 11.08
CA GLY A 25 -13.46 -6.85 10.32
C GLY A 25 -12.23 -7.73 10.20
N ILE A 26 -11.15 -7.44 10.93
CA ILE A 26 -10.05 -8.39 11.10
C ILE A 26 -10.43 -9.34 12.23
N ASP A 27 -10.45 -10.65 11.97
CA ASP A 27 -10.80 -11.61 13.01
C ASP A 27 -9.60 -11.91 13.94
N HIS A 28 -9.90 -12.49 15.10
CA HIS A 28 -8.87 -12.87 16.08
C HIS A 28 -7.87 -13.88 15.49
N ARG A 29 -8.33 -14.76 14.61
CA ARG A 29 -7.46 -15.75 13.95
C ARG A 29 -6.41 -15.08 13.08
N THR A 30 -6.81 -14.14 12.22
CA THR A 30 -5.88 -13.35 11.39
C THR A 30 -4.92 -12.57 12.27
N LEU A 31 -5.41 -11.92 13.33
CA LEU A 31 -4.54 -11.19 14.25
C LEU A 31 -3.49 -12.09 14.91
N ASN A 32 -3.86 -13.33 15.24
CA ASN A 32 -2.93 -14.32 15.78
C ASN A 32 -1.90 -14.76 14.73
N THR A 33 -2.35 -15.05 13.50
CA THR A 33 -1.47 -15.36 12.37
C THR A 33 -0.43 -14.27 12.14
N LEU A 34 -0.83 -13.00 12.18
CA LEU A 34 0.07 -11.85 12.05
C LEU A 34 1.10 -11.77 13.18
N LYS A 35 0.73 -12.11 14.42
CA LYS A 35 1.65 -12.14 15.57
C LYS A 35 2.71 -13.23 15.45
N HIS A 36 2.37 -14.35 14.82
CA HIS A 36 3.27 -15.49 14.65
C HIS A 36 3.99 -15.51 13.29
N GLY A 37 3.86 -14.46 12.46
CA GLY A 37 4.51 -14.42 11.16
C GLY A 37 3.95 -15.42 10.14
N GLY A 38 2.69 -15.85 10.31
CA GLY A 38 2.06 -16.81 9.42
C GLY A 38 1.59 -16.22 8.10
N ASN A 39 1.19 -17.09 7.18
CA ASN A 39 0.77 -16.69 5.84
C ASN A 39 -0.62 -16.04 5.86
N ILE A 40 -0.77 -14.96 5.09
CA ILE A 40 -2.06 -14.29 4.87
C ILE A 40 -2.36 -14.22 3.38
N THR A 41 -3.61 -13.95 3.04
CA THR A 41 -4.02 -13.71 1.65
C THR A 41 -3.83 -12.23 1.27
N MET A 42 -3.72 -11.94 -0.02
CA MET A 42 -3.67 -10.56 -0.51
C MET A 42 -4.92 -9.75 -0.14
N ARG A 43 -6.09 -10.40 -0.06
CA ARG A 43 -7.33 -9.77 0.40
C ARG A 43 -7.25 -9.33 1.87
N THR A 44 -6.60 -10.13 2.71
CA THR A 44 -6.36 -9.78 4.10
C THR A 44 -5.43 -8.57 4.20
N LEU A 45 -4.35 -8.56 3.41
CA LEU A 45 -3.42 -7.43 3.34
C LEU A 45 -4.12 -6.14 2.90
N GLU A 46 -4.95 -6.21 1.86
CA GLU A 46 -5.76 -5.07 1.39
C GLU A 46 -6.66 -4.52 2.50
N ASN A 47 -7.38 -5.39 3.22
CA ASN A 47 -8.24 -4.97 4.33
C ASN A 47 -7.46 -4.26 5.43
N ILE A 48 -6.27 -4.76 5.78
CA ILE A 48 -5.41 -4.13 6.78
C ILE A 48 -4.95 -2.76 6.29
N CYS A 49 -4.50 -2.65 5.04
CA CYS A 49 -4.09 -1.39 4.43
C CYS A 49 -5.22 -0.36 4.45
N ARG A 50 -6.46 -0.76 4.13
CA ARG A 50 -7.64 0.11 4.20
C ARG A 50 -7.98 0.58 5.62
N ILE A 51 -7.76 -0.27 6.63
CA ILE A 51 -8.03 0.09 8.03
C ILE A 51 -6.96 1.03 8.59
N LEU A 52 -5.70 0.76 8.25
CA LEU A 52 -4.55 1.52 8.70
C LEU A 52 -4.26 2.74 7.84
N ASP A 53 -4.89 2.85 6.67
CA ASP A 53 -4.67 3.89 5.66
C ASP A 53 -3.19 3.98 5.25
N CYS A 54 -2.61 2.84 4.86
CA CYS A 54 -1.19 2.67 4.60
C CYS A 54 -0.92 1.82 3.36
N GLU A 55 0.32 1.86 2.88
CA GLU A 55 0.75 0.99 1.77
C GLU A 55 1.12 -0.42 2.25
N ALA A 56 1.15 -1.38 1.32
CA ALA A 56 1.49 -2.77 1.62
C ALA A 56 2.88 -2.92 2.27
N GLY A 57 3.87 -2.11 1.84
CA GLY A 57 5.22 -2.13 2.42
C GLY A 57 5.29 -1.65 3.87
N GLU A 58 4.28 -0.90 4.34
CA GLU A 58 4.17 -0.50 5.75
C GLU A 58 3.53 -1.59 6.63
N VAL A 59 3.04 -2.68 6.02
CA VAL A 59 2.39 -3.80 6.70
C VAL A 59 3.29 -5.04 6.68
N VAL A 60 3.84 -5.39 5.52
CA VAL A 60 4.62 -6.62 5.32
C VAL A 60 6.03 -6.30 4.83
N ALA A 61 7.00 -7.02 5.39
CA ALA A 61 8.38 -7.03 4.91
C ALA A 61 8.82 -8.47 4.63
N PHE A 62 9.58 -8.64 3.56
CA PHE A 62 10.26 -9.89 3.24
C PHE A 62 11.71 -9.75 3.72
N VAL A 63 12.08 -10.57 4.70
CA VAL A 63 13.45 -10.60 5.25
C VAL A 63 14.13 -11.84 4.70
N GLU A 64 15.22 -11.70 3.96
CA GLU A 64 16.08 -12.83 3.63
C GLU A 64 17.02 -13.11 4.80
N ASP A 65 17.36 -14.38 5.05
CA ASP A 65 18.20 -14.75 6.20
C ASP A 65 19.63 -14.18 6.10
N ASN A 66 20.03 -13.65 4.93
CA ASN A 66 21.35 -13.05 4.67
C ASN A 66 21.34 -11.62 4.10
N CYS A 67 20.21 -10.90 4.07
CA CYS A 67 20.22 -9.53 3.56
C CYS A 67 20.53 -8.53 4.69
N VAL A 68 21.82 -8.30 4.92
CA VAL A 68 22.32 -7.12 5.61
C VAL A 68 21.84 -5.87 4.86
N MET A 69 20.90 -5.15 5.47
CA MET A 69 20.71 -3.69 5.41
C MET A 69 21.17 -3.02 4.11
N GLU A 70 20.57 -3.34 2.96
CA GLU A 70 20.59 -2.38 1.87
C GLU A 70 19.45 -1.40 2.08
N ARG A 71 19.83 -0.16 2.39
CA ARG A 71 18.93 0.98 2.40
C ARG A 71 18.27 1.05 1.04
N VAL A 72 17.05 0.54 0.91
CA VAL A 72 16.18 0.96 -0.19
C VAL A 72 15.88 2.44 0.08
N LYS A 73 16.74 3.31 -0.43
CA LYS A 73 16.36 4.66 -0.80
C LYS A 73 15.32 4.48 -1.89
N THR A 74 14.04 4.35 -1.52
CA THR A 74 12.98 4.55 -2.50
C THR A 74 13.09 6.01 -2.91
N GLY A 75 13.76 6.22 -4.04
CA GLY A 75 13.85 7.51 -4.69
C GLY A 75 12.43 8.00 -4.95
N THR A 76 12.15 9.20 -4.46
CA THR A 76 11.15 10.09 -5.05
C THR A 76 11.32 10.07 -6.57
N ALA A 77 10.28 9.61 -7.27
CA ALA A 77 9.98 10.01 -8.63
C ALA A 77 8.47 10.31 -8.70
N ARG A 78 8.02 11.31 -7.91
CA ARG A 78 6.90 12.13 -8.38
C ARG A 78 7.46 13.04 -9.46
N SER A 79 7.49 12.53 -10.69
CA SER A 79 7.52 13.44 -11.84
C SER A 79 6.17 14.14 -11.87
N ALA A 80 6.19 15.41 -11.49
CA ALA A 80 5.22 16.37 -11.98
C ALA A 80 5.56 16.62 -13.46
N ALA A 81 4.69 16.20 -14.36
CA ALA A 81 4.55 16.74 -15.71
C ALA A 81 3.04 16.79 -15.96
N ALA A 82 2.43 17.90 -15.57
CA ALA A 82 2.15 19.04 -16.46
C ALA A 82 0.96 18.73 -17.36
N GLN A 83 -0.17 19.33 -16.98
CA GLN A 83 -1.31 19.60 -17.86
C GLN A 83 -0.80 20.34 -19.10
N ASN A 84 -1.27 19.95 -20.27
CA ASN A 84 -1.42 20.88 -21.38
C ASN A 84 -2.67 20.47 -22.15
N ASP A 85 -3.76 21.15 -21.82
CA ASP A 85 -4.86 21.43 -22.74
C ASP A 85 -4.31 22.27 -23.90
N GLN A 86 -4.54 21.84 -25.14
CA GLN A 86 -4.46 22.73 -26.30
C GLN A 86 -5.52 22.31 -27.32
N GLU A 87 -6.49 23.21 -27.49
CA GLU A 87 -7.45 23.28 -28.58
C GLU A 87 -6.80 23.20 -29.98
N GLY A 88 -7.51 22.62 -30.93
CA GLY A 88 -7.08 22.57 -32.33
C GLY A 88 -8.14 22.02 -33.28
N SER A 89 -9.19 22.80 -33.50
CA SER A 89 -10.06 22.90 -34.69
C SER A 89 -9.95 21.84 -35.80
N GLU A 90 -11.00 21.03 -35.98
CA GLU A 90 -11.38 20.53 -37.31
C GLU A 90 -12.44 21.48 -37.90
N THR A 91 -11.99 22.34 -38.81
CA THR A 91 -12.86 23.20 -39.60
C THR A 91 -13.67 22.36 -40.58
N ALA A 92 -14.96 22.62 -40.61
CA ALA A 92 -15.88 22.14 -41.63
C ALA A 92 -15.54 22.74 -43.00
N GLY A 93 -15.74 21.94 -44.04
CA GLY A 93 -16.18 22.42 -45.35
C GLY A 93 -15.20 22.21 -46.51
N SER A 94 -15.57 21.32 -47.44
CA SER A 94 -15.49 21.50 -48.91
C SER A 94 -15.81 20.15 -49.56
N ASP A 95 -16.53 19.97 -50.66
CA ASP A 95 -17.54 20.71 -51.40
C ASP A 95 -18.23 19.66 -52.27
N ARG A 96 -19.48 19.90 -52.63
CA ARG A 96 -20.18 19.15 -53.68
C ARG A 96 -19.57 19.49 -55.03
N VAL A 97 -19.32 18.48 -55.87
CA VAL A 97 -19.72 18.46 -57.30
C VAL A 97 -20.07 17.02 -57.67
#